data_AF-A0A1Q5QTV0-F1
#
_entry.id   AF-A0A1Q5QTV0-F1
#
_cell.length_a   1.000
_cell.length_b   1.000
_cell.length_c   1.000
_cell.angle_alpha   90.00
_cell.angle_beta   90.00
_cell.angle_gamma   90.00
#
_symmetry.space_group_name_H-M   'P 1'
#
loop_
_entity.id
_entity.type
_entity.pdbx_description
1 polymer ?
#
loop_
_entity_poly.entity_id
_entity_poly.type
_entity_poly.pdbx_seq_one_letter_code
_entity_poly.pdbx_strand_id
1 'polypeptide(L)'
;MDLFALRYWKPTTWSKPDLLALLPGLVVGIGLGAYVLKGFDRHAIEIAMAAITILFAGLWWRGGNPVTERPRSLPKAIVAGTASGVTTMVAHSGGPPLAMYLLPLGLPKQIYAGTTSLFFTIGNLMKAAPWLMVAPRSSSFWGLMLLCLPAAGLGVWAGWHLHQRLDQAQLYRACYALLTITAVKLL
;
A
#
# COMPACT_ATOMS: atom_id res chain seq x y z
N MET A 1 8.17 -1.10 -9.77
CA MET A 1 8.84 -0.58 -8.56
C MET A 1 9.45 -1.72 -7.75
N ASP A 2 8.66 -2.72 -7.36
CA ASP A 2 9.08 -3.78 -6.43
C ASP A 2 10.25 -4.66 -6.89
N LEU A 3 10.31 -5.05 -8.18
CA LEU A 3 11.43 -5.85 -8.70
C LEU A 3 12.78 -5.12 -8.62
N PHE A 4 12.77 -3.80 -8.81
CA PHE A 4 13.98 -2.96 -8.66
C PHE A 4 14.36 -2.80 -7.19
N ALA A 5 13.37 -2.81 -6.29
CA ALA A 5 13.62 -2.77 -4.87
C ALA A 5 14.28 -4.07 -4.37
N LEU A 6 13.91 -5.25 -4.90
CA LEU A 6 14.60 -6.51 -4.62
C LEU A 6 16.08 -6.54 -5.06
N ARG A 7 16.47 -5.74 -6.06
CA ARG A 7 17.90 -5.57 -6.42
C ARG A 7 18.68 -4.75 -5.39
N TYR A 8 18.01 -3.84 -4.71
CA TYR A 8 18.62 -2.93 -3.72
C TYR A 8 18.62 -3.52 -2.30
N TRP A 9 17.57 -4.27 -1.94
CA TRP A 9 17.37 -4.82 -0.60
C TRP A 9 17.83 -6.28 -0.54
N LYS A 10 18.89 -6.53 0.23
CA LYS A 10 19.47 -7.87 0.48
C LYS A 10 18.77 -8.56 1.66
N PRO A 11 18.94 -9.88 1.85
CA PRO A 11 18.45 -10.62 3.02
C PRO A 11 18.83 -10.06 4.40
N THR A 12 19.87 -9.24 4.46
CA THR A 12 20.34 -8.54 5.66
C THR A 12 19.61 -7.22 5.94
N THR A 13 18.84 -6.73 4.98
CA THR A 13 18.18 -5.41 5.04
C THR A 13 16.71 -5.47 5.43
N TRP A 14 16.20 -6.64 5.83
CA TRP A 14 14.84 -6.80 6.29
C TRP A 14 14.75 -7.61 7.59
N SER A 15 13.72 -7.33 8.38
CA SER A 15 13.46 -8.04 9.64
C SER A 15 12.70 -9.33 9.37
N LYS A 16 13.42 -10.46 9.37
CA LYS A 16 12.83 -11.81 9.25
C LYS A 16 11.70 -12.08 10.27
N PRO A 17 11.85 -11.80 11.59
CA PRO A 17 10.79 -12.12 12.55
C PRO A 17 9.51 -11.33 12.30
N ASP A 18 9.63 -10.06 11.89
CA ASP A 18 8.47 -9.22 11.61
C ASP A 18 7.76 -9.68 10.32
N LEU A 19 8.52 -10.04 9.27
CA LEU A 19 7.94 -10.60 8.04
C LEU A 19 7.21 -11.92 8.29
N LEU A 20 7.80 -12.84 9.07
CA LEU A 20 7.17 -14.12 9.39
C LEU A 20 5.84 -13.94 10.14
N ALA A 21 5.73 -12.90 10.97
CA ALA A 21 4.49 -12.58 11.69
C ALA A 21 3.46 -11.84 10.81
N LEU A 22 3.92 -10.98 9.90
CA LEU A 22 3.07 -10.13 9.05
C LEU A 22 2.52 -10.87 7.81
N LEU A 23 3.34 -11.71 7.17
CA LEU A 23 3.00 -12.34 5.89
C LEU A 23 1.77 -13.24 5.93
N PRO A 24 1.56 -14.10 6.95
CA PRO A 24 0.33 -14.90 7.03
C PRO A 24 -0.92 -14.02 7.04
N GLY A 25 -0.89 -12.92 7.82
CA GLY A 25 -1.97 -11.92 7.83
C GLY A 25 -2.14 -11.26 6.46
N LEU A 26 -1.05 -10.91 5.77
CA LEU A 26 -1.10 -10.35 4.42
C LEU A 26 -1.81 -11.29 3.44
N VAL A 27 -1.50 -12.59 3.46
CA VAL A 27 -2.14 -13.59 2.59
C VAL A 27 -3.64 -13.64 2.85
N VAL A 28 -4.03 -13.76 4.12
CA VAL A 28 -5.45 -13.79 4.53
C VAL A 28 -6.15 -12.50 4.11
N GLY A 29 -5.54 -11.34 4.36
CA GLY A 29 -6.10 -10.04 4.01
C GLY A 29 -6.28 -9.85 2.50
N ILE A 30 -5.32 -10.30 1.69
CA ILE A 30 -5.47 -10.28 0.22
C ILE A 30 -6.64 -11.17 -0.22
N GLY A 31 -6.76 -12.36 0.35
CA GLY A 31 -7.88 -13.27 0.08
C GLY A 31 -9.24 -12.64 0.41
N LEU A 32 -9.35 -12.02 1.60
CA LEU A 32 -10.54 -11.30 2.03
C LEU A 32 -10.85 -10.10 1.13
N GLY A 33 -9.84 -9.28 0.80
CA GLY A 33 -10.01 -8.15 -0.12
C GLY A 33 -10.43 -8.59 -1.52
N ALA A 34 -9.90 -9.71 -2.03
CA ALA A 34 -10.29 -10.28 -3.30
C ALA A 34 -11.75 -10.79 -3.28
N TYR A 35 -12.17 -11.40 -2.17
CA TYR A 35 -13.56 -11.82 -1.98
C TYR A 35 -14.51 -10.61 -1.99
N VAL A 36 -14.15 -9.53 -1.29
CA VAL A 36 -14.91 -8.26 -1.31
C VAL A 36 -15.00 -7.73 -2.75
N LEU A 37 -13.90 -7.67 -3.49
CA LEU A 37 -13.90 -7.19 -4.88
C LEU A 37 -14.74 -8.04 -5.83
N LYS A 38 -14.89 -9.34 -5.58
CA LYS A 38 -15.71 -10.23 -6.40
C LYS A 38 -17.20 -10.12 -6.09
N GLY A 39 -17.55 -9.88 -4.84
CA GLY A 39 -18.93 -9.93 -4.36
C GLY A 39 -19.67 -8.59 -4.30
N PHE A 40 -18.98 -7.47 -4.37
CA PHE A 40 -19.57 -6.14 -4.15
C PHE A 40 -19.81 -5.39 -5.46
N ASP A 41 -20.89 -4.60 -5.46
CA ASP A 41 -21.19 -3.64 -6.53
C ASP A 41 -20.06 -2.60 -6.65
N ARG A 42 -19.83 -2.11 -7.86
CA ARG A 42 -18.78 -1.15 -8.21
C ARG A 42 -18.82 0.09 -7.31
N HIS A 43 -20.01 0.62 -7.06
CA HIS A 43 -20.18 1.76 -6.15
C HIS A 43 -19.81 1.46 -4.71
N ALA A 44 -20.07 0.24 -4.21
CA ALA A 44 -19.67 -0.14 -2.87
C ALA A 44 -18.14 -0.26 -2.74
N ILE A 45 -17.46 -0.70 -3.81
CA ILE A 45 -15.98 -0.72 -3.88
C ILE A 45 -15.43 0.72 -3.85
N GLU A 46 -16.01 1.64 -4.64
CA GLU A 46 -15.62 3.06 -4.67
C GLU A 46 -15.79 3.72 -3.29
N ILE A 47 -16.92 3.49 -2.62
CA ILE A 47 -17.17 3.98 -1.25
C ILE A 47 -16.17 3.37 -0.26
N ALA A 48 -15.88 2.07 -0.35
CA ALA A 48 -14.90 1.41 0.52
C ALA A 48 -13.50 2.01 0.34
N MET A 49 -13.09 2.28 -0.91
CA MET A 49 -11.83 2.96 -1.20
C MET A 49 -11.80 4.35 -0.57
N ALA A 50 -12.84 5.16 -0.79
CA ALA A 50 -12.95 6.50 -0.20
C ALA A 50 -12.88 6.48 1.34
N ALA A 51 -13.63 5.57 1.98
CA ALA A 51 -13.65 5.43 3.44
C ALA A 51 -12.27 5.04 4.00
N ILE A 52 -11.58 4.08 3.37
CA ILE A 52 -10.22 3.66 3.78
C ILE A 52 -9.24 4.83 3.62
N THR A 53 -9.30 5.57 2.51
CA THR A 53 -8.44 6.73 2.27
C THR A 53 -8.67 7.83 3.32
N ILE A 54 -9.94 8.16 3.62
CA ILE A 54 -10.30 9.17 4.63
C ILE A 54 -9.85 8.74 6.03
N LEU A 55 -10.08 7.48 6.40
CA LEU A 55 -9.65 6.92 7.69
C LEU A 55 -8.15 7.11 7.89
N PHE A 56 -7.34 6.75 6.88
CA PHE A 56 -5.89 6.88 6.98
C PHE A 56 -5.41 8.33 6.94
N ALA A 57 -6.03 9.19 6.13
CA ALA A 57 -5.74 10.62 6.15
C ALA A 57 -6.03 11.24 7.53
N GLY A 58 -7.15 10.86 8.16
CA GLY A 58 -7.52 11.33 9.50
C GLY A 58 -6.59 10.80 10.60
N LEU A 59 -6.17 9.54 10.53
CA LEU A 59 -5.16 8.98 11.44
C LEU A 59 -3.82 9.73 11.31
N TRP A 60 -3.44 10.12 10.09
CA TRP A 60 -2.23 10.88 9.83
C TRP A 60 -2.30 12.30 10.41
N TRP A 61 -3.42 13.01 10.27
CA TRP A 61 -3.59 14.34 10.88
C TRP A 61 -3.62 14.32 12.41
N ARG A 62 -4.03 13.21 13.02
CA ARG A 62 -3.93 13.00 14.48
C ARG A 62 -2.51 12.64 14.94
N GLY A 63 -1.57 12.45 14.02
CA GLY A 63 -0.20 11.98 14.25
C GLY A 63 0.74 13.01 14.87
N GLY A 64 0.47 13.40 16.12
CA GLY A 64 1.40 14.12 17.00
C GLY A 64 1.93 13.25 18.15
N ASN A 65 1.64 11.94 18.16
CA ASN A 65 2.07 11.07 19.24
C ASN A 65 3.56 10.72 19.11
N PRO A 66 4.38 10.91 20.15
CA PRO A 66 5.76 10.45 20.13
C PRO A 66 5.80 8.95 19.85
N VAL A 67 6.61 8.56 18.87
CA VAL A 67 6.89 7.15 18.57
C VAL A 67 7.66 6.60 19.76
N THR A 68 6.92 6.02 20.70
CA THR A 68 7.49 5.28 21.83
C THR A 68 7.87 3.91 21.33
N GLU A 69 9.11 3.51 21.60
CA GLU A 69 9.56 2.16 21.29
C GLU A 69 8.71 1.14 22.06
N ARG A 70 8.20 0.16 21.35
CA ARG A 70 7.32 -0.89 21.87
C ARG A 70 7.87 -2.24 21.46
N PRO A 71 7.74 -3.27 22.31
CA PRO A 71 8.16 -4.61 21.96
C PRO A 71 7.28 -5.20 20.85
N ARG A 72 7.82 -6.19 20.15
CA ARG A 72 7.07 -6.97 19.15
C ARG A 72 5.85 -7.62 19.79
N SER A 73 4.75 -7.63 19.05
CA SER A 73 3.48 -8.21 19.49
C SER A 73 2.86 -8.97 18.33
N LEU A 74 2.81 -10.30 18.45
CA LEU A 74 2.27 -11.17 17.41
C LEU A 74 0.81 -10.83 17.05
N PRO A 75 -0.11 -10.58 18.01
CA PRO A 75 -1.47 -10.16 17.67
C PRO A 75 -1.51 -8.86 16.84
N LYS A 76 -0.67 -7.88 17.19
CA LYS A 76 -0.59 -6.61 16.44
C LYS A 76 -0.02 -6.82 15.04
N ALA A 77 0.97 -7.70 14.89
CA ALA A 77 1.52 -8.07 13.59
C ALA A 77 0.45 -8.73 12.69
N ILE A 78 -0.33 -9.67 13.22
CA ILE A 78 -1.40 -10.34 12.48
C ILE A 78 -2.47 -9.34 12.04
N VAL A 79 -2.93 -8.48 12.95
CA VAL A 79 -3.92 -7.43 12.64
C VAL A 79 -3.38 -6.48 11.58
N ALA A 80 -2.14 -6.00 11.74
CA ALA A 80 -1.50 -5.10 10.78
C ALA A 80 -1.31 -5.76 9.40
N GLY A 81 -0.85 -7.01 9.36
CA GLY A 81 -0.70 -7.78 8.13
C GLY A 81 -2.03 -7.98 7.41
N THR A 82 -3.07 -8.37 8.15
CA THR A 82 -4.43 -8.59 7.60
C THR A 82 -5.05 -7.29 7.10
N ALA A 83 -5.03 -6.24 7.92
CA ALA A 83 -5.54 -4.92 7.54
C ALA A 83 -4.76 -4.37 6.34
N SER A 84 -3.44 -4.51 6.32
CA SER A 84 -2.63 -4.12 5.16
C SER A 84 -2.99 -4.94 3.92
N GLY A 85 -3.26 -6.24 4.05
CA GLY A 85 -3.67 -7.13 2.96
C GLY A 85 -4.99 -6.72 2.32
N VAL A 86 -6.01 -6.48 3.15
CA VAL A 86 -7.33 -6.03 2.68
C VAL A 86 -7.22 -4.67 1.98
N THR A 87 -6.60 -3.70 2.65
CA THR A 87 -6.51 -2.33 2.14
C THR A 87 -5.60 -2.18 0.92
N THR A 88 -4.54 -3.01 0.79
CA THR A 88 -3.74 -3.05 -0.44
C THR A 88 -4.48 -3.70 -1.61
N MET A 89 -5.33 -4.69 -1.35
CA MET A 89 -6.10 -5.35 -2.40
C MET A 89 -7.21 -4.43 -2.92
N VAL A 90 -7.97 -3.82 -2.02
CA VAL A 90 -9.14 -2.98 -2.35
C VAL A 90 -8.73 -1.58 -2.84
N ALA A 91 -7.84 -0.91 -2.11
CA ALA A 91 -7.55 0.52 -2.30
C ALA A 91 -6.07 0.83 -2.59
N HIS A 92 -5.23 -0.19 -2.82
CA HIS A 92 -3.77 -0.04 -2.93
C HIS A 92 -3.14 0.72 -1.74
N SER A 93 -3.78 0.69 -0.57
CA SER A 93 -3.47 1.56 0.58
C SER A 93 -3.01 0.76 1.80
N GLY A 94 -2.17 -0.26 1.59
CA GLY A 94 -1.67 -1.12 2.69
C GLY A 94 -0.58 -0.50 3.58
N GLY A 95 0.02 0.62 3.17
CA GLY A 95 1.11 1.28 3.88
C GLY A 95 0.81 1.61 5.36
N PRO A 96 -0.33 2.26 5.68
CA PRO A 96 -0.58 2.75 7.03
C PRO A 96 -0.73 1.65 8.10
N PRO A 97 -1.50 0.55 7.91
CA PRO A 97 -1.55 -0.53 8.91
C PRO A 97 -0.17 -1.15 9.18
N LEU A 98 0.64 -1.32 8.13
CA LEU A 98 2.01 -1.82 8.26
C LEU A 98 2.89 -0.83 9.06
N ALA A 99 2.81 0.47 8.75
CA ALA A 99 3.56 1.51 9.43
C ALA A 99 3.16 1.62 10.93
N MET A 100 1.87 1.46 11.25
CA MET A 100 1.37 1.44 12.63
C MET A 100 1.96 0.31 13.47
N TYR A 101 2.38 -0.80 12.84
CA TYR A 101 3.08 -1.89 13.51
C TYR A 101 4.61 -1.70 13.52
N LEU A 102 5.21 -1.33 12.39
CA LEU A 102 6.67 -1.28 12.25
C LEU A 102 7.32 -0.03 12.86
N LEU A 103 6.68 1.15 12.79
CA LEU A 103 7.27 2.39 13.31
C LEU A 103 7.53 2.35 14.83
N PRO A 104 6.59 1.84 15.66
CA PRO A 104 6.83 1.71 17.10
C PRO A 104 7.93 0.70 17.48
N LEU A 105 8.44 -0.12 16.55
CA LEU A 105 9.52 -1.07 16.86
C LEU A 105 10.91 -0.42 16.87
N GLY A 106 11.04 0.86 16.49
CA GLY A 106 12.34 1.55 16.49
C GLY A 106 13.35 0.94 15.50
N LEU A 107 12.89 0.31 14.42
CA LEU A 107 13.79 -0.37 13.48
C LEU A 107 14.74 0.62 12.79
N PRO A 108 16.01 0.23 12.54
CA PRO A 108 16.91 1.03 11.72
C PRO A 108 16.28 1.33 10.36
N LYS A 109 16.46 2.55 9.84
CA LYS A 109 15.86 3.01 8.57
C LYS A 109 16.02 2.01 7.42
N GLN A 110 17.19 1.39 7.31
CA GLN A 110 17.47 0.38 6.29
C GLN A 110 16.60 -0.88 6.45
N ILE A 111 16.46 -1.36 7.69
CA ILE A 111 15.63 -2.53 8.03
C ILE A 111 14.15 -2.23 7.81
N TYR A 112 13.68 -1.05 8.23
CA TYR A 112 12.30 -0.62 7.99
C TYR A 112 11.97 -0.58 6.50
N ALA A 113 12.82 0.07 5.70
CA ALA A 113 12.63 0.22 4.26
C ALA A 113 12.67 -1.13 3.54
N GLY A 114 13.66 -1.99 3.83
CA GLY A 114 13.75 -3.32 3.23
C GLY A 114 12.60 -4.24 3.64
N THR A 115 12.17 -4.20 4.91
CA THR A 115 11.01 -4.97 5.41
C THR A 115 9.72 -4.56 4.69
N THR A 116 9.47 -3.26 4.62
CA THR A 116 8.30 -2.69 3.94
C THR A 116 8.31 -3.04 2.45
N SER A 117 9.48 -2.91 1.82
CA SER A 117 9.64 -3.21 0.40
C SER A 117 9.38 -4.69 0.09
N LEU A 118 9.97 -5.62 0.85
CA LEU A 118 9.76 -7.04 0.63
C LEU A 118 8.30 -7.45 0.91
N PHE A 119 7.71 -6.92 1.98
CA PHE A 119 6.31 -7.15 2.33
C PHE A 119 5.37 -6.76 1.19
N PHE A 120 5.50 -5.55 0.62
CA PHE A 120 4.67 -5.13 -0.50
C PHE A 120 5.03 -5.80 -1.82
N THR A 121 6.29 -6.22 -2.02
CA THR A 121 6.67 -7.00 -3.19
C THR A 121 5.94 -8.34 -3.22
N ILE A 122 5.94 -9.06 -2.09
CA ILE A 122 5.20 -10.32 -1.95
C ILE A 122 3.70 -10.05 -2.11
N GLY A 123 3.16 -9.03 -1.45
CA GLY A 123 1.75 -8.68 -1.56
C GLY A 123 1.32 -8.35 -2.98
N ASN A 124 2.09 -7.55 -3.71
CA ASN A 124 1.78 -7.17 -5.10
C ASN A 124 1.89 -8.35 -6.06
N LEU A 125 2.86 -9.25 -5.86
CA LEU A 125 2.93 -10.50 -6.62
C LEU A 125 1.70 -11.38 -6.36
N MET A 126 1.30 -11.54 -5.10
CA MET A 126 0.13 -12.32 -4.72
C MET A 126 -1.18 -11.72 -5.25
N LYS A 127 -1.28 -10.39 -5.30
CA LYS A 127 -2.44 -9.68 -5.85
C LYS A 127 -2.66 -9.92 -7.33
N ALA A 128 -1.60 -10.22 -8.09
CA ALA A 128 -1.68 -10.40 -9.54
C ALA A 128 -2.68 -11.51 -9.91
N ALA A 129 -2.64 -12.64 -9.22
CA ALA A 129 -3.54 -13.76 -9.53
C ALA A 129 -5.03 -13.42 -9.28
N PRO A 130 -5.46 -12.94 -8.10
CA PRO A 130 -6.84 -12.50 -7.90
C PRO A 130 -7.29 -11.37 -8.84
N TRP A 131 -6.41 -10.41 -9.16
CA TRP A 131 -6.76 -9.35 -10.10
C TRP A 131 -7.04 -9.89 -11.50
N LEU A 132 -6.24 -10.83 -11.99
CA LEU A 132 -6.47 -11.49 -13.28
C LEU A 132 -7.76 -12.32 -13.30
N MET A 133 -8.21 -12.80 -12.14
CA MET A 133 -9.48 -13.54 -12.02
C MET A 133 -10.71 -12.63 -12.02
N VAL A 134 -10.60 -11.41 -11.46
CA VAL A 134 -11.71 -10.43 -11.38
C VAL A 134 -11.75 -9.49 -12.59
N ALA A 135 -10.63 -9.34 -13.32
CA ALA A 135 -10.52 -8.46 -14.47
C ALA A 135 -11.53 -8.80 -15.59
N PRO A 136 -12.25 -7.80 -16.14
CA PRO A 136 -13.14 -8.00 -17.28
C PRO A 136 -12.39 -8.53 -18.51
N ARG A 137 -12.93 -9.57 -19.16
CA ARG A 137 -12.36 -10.12 -20.41
C ARG A 137 -12.81 -9.34 -21.66
N SER A 138 -12.69 -8.01 -21.63
CA SER A 138 -13.03 -7.14 -22.76
C SER A 138 -11.77 -6.62 -23.45
N SER A 139 -11.74 -6.61 -24.79
CA SER A 139 -10.64 -6.04 -25.56
C SER A 139 -10.38 -4.57 -25.23
N SER A 140 -11.44 -3.83 -24.88
CA SER A 140 -11.34 -2.44 -24.41
C SER A 140 -10.58 -2.32 -23.08
N PHE A 141 -10.81 -3.23 -22.15
CA PHE A 141 -10.12 -3.28 -20.86
C PHE A 141 -8.62 -3.55 -21.05
N TRP A 142 -8.26 -4.53 -21.87
CA TRP A 142 -6.87 -4.83 -22.19
C TRP A 142 -6.16 -3.69 -22.91
N GLY A 143 -6.86 -3.00 -23.82
CA GLY A 143 -6.35 -1.79 -24.47
C GLY A 143 -6.04 -0.65 -23.49
N LEU A 144 -6.96 -0.39 -22.54
CA LEU A 144 -6.73 0.57 -21.45
C LEU A 144 -5.55 0.15 -20.56
N MET A 145 -5.44 -1.14 -20.23
CA MET A 145 -4.34 -1.65 -19.41
C MET A 145 -2.98 -1.46 -20.08
N LEU A 146 -2.91 -1.68 -21.40
CA LEU A 146 -1.70 -1.43 -22.19
C LEU A 146 -1.33 0.05 -22.23
N LEU A 147 -2.32 0.95 -22.34
CA LEU A 147 -2.10 2.40 -22.31
C LEU A 147 -1.66 2.90 -20.91
N CYS A 148 -2.12 2.25 -19.85
CA CYS A 148 -1.71 2.57 -18.48
C CYS A 148 -0.23 2.26 -18.21
N LEU A 149 0.38 1.29 -18.91
CA LEU A 149 1.80 0.97 -18.74
C LEU A 149 2.75 2.15 -19.01
N PRO A 150 2.73 2.80 -20.20
CA PRO A 150 3.56 3.97 -20.46
C PRO A 150 3.14 5.17 -19.60
N ALA A 151 1.83 5.36 -19.34
CA ALA A 151 1.36 6.44 -18.48
C ALA A 151 1.90 6.32 -17.05
N ALA A 152 1.94 5.10 -16.48
CA ALA A 152 2.55 4.84 -15.19
C ALA A 152 4.06 5.11 -15.20
N GLY A 153 4.77 4.71 -16.25
CA GLY A 153 6.19 5.00 -16.43
C GLY A 153 6.49 6.51 -16.45
N LEU A 154 5.70 7.26 -17.22
CA LEU A 154 5.78 8.72 -17.28
C LEU A 154 5.45 9.37 -15.93
N GLY A 155 4.41 8.90 -15.25
CA GLY A 155 4.02 9.38 -13.92
C GLY A 155 5.13 9.19 -12.88
N VAL A 156 5.80 8.04 -12.89
CA VAL A 156 6.96 7.77 -12.03
C VAL A 156 8.12 8.69 -12.35
N TRP A 157 8.45 8.86 -13.63
CA TRP A 157 9.52 9.74 -14.08
C TRP A 157 9.27 11.21 -13.68
N ALA A 158 8.03 11.69 -13.87
CA ALA A 158 7.60 13.02 -13.50
C ALA A 158 7.62 13.22 -11.98
N GLY A 159 7.11 12.24 -11.22
CA GLY A 159 7.14 12.25 -9.76
C GLY A 159 8.56 12.29 -9.20
N TRP A 160 9.49 11.55 -9.80
CA TRP A 160 10.90 11.58 -9.41
C TRP A 160 11.55 12.96 -9.65
N HIS A 161 11.30 13.57 -10.81
CA HIS A 161 11.80 14.94 -11.09
C HIS A 161 11.19 15.98 -10.15
N LEU A 162 9.89 15.86 -9.85
CA LEU A 162 9.20 16.79 -8.97
C LEU A 162 9.69 16.66 -7.53
N HIS A 163 9.92 15.43 -7.05
CA HIS A 163 10.47 15.17 -5.73
C HIS A 163 11.86 15.80 -5.53
N GLN A 164 12.69 15.89 -6.58
CA GLN A 164 13.98 16.56 -6.47
C GLN A 164 13.89 18.08 -6.44
N ARG A 165 12.76 18.67 -6.85
CA ARG A 165 12.56 20.13 -6.95
C ARG A 165 11.71 20.73 -5.83
N LEU A 166 10.87 19.93 -5.18
CA LEU A 166 9.97 20.39 -4.12
C LEU A 166 10.58 20.21 -2.74
N ASP A 167 10.32 21.16 -1.84
CA ASP A 167 10.55 20.95 -0.42
C ASP A 167 9.51 19.97 0.18
N GLN A 168 9.77 19.53 1.41
CA GLN A 168 8.89 18.57 2.09
C GLN A 168 7.46 19.10 2.27
N ALA A 169 7.27 20.38 2.60
CA ALA A 169 5.94 20.93 2.82
C ALA A 169 5.12 21.02 1.51
N GLN A 170 5.77 21.41 0.42
CA GLN A 170 5.19 21.49 -0.91
C GLN A 170 4.79 20.11 -1.45
N LEU A 171 5.66 19.11 -1.28
CA LEU A 171 5.37 17.74 -1.67
C LEU A 171 4.13 17.20 -0.94
N TYR A 172 4.06 17.41 0.38
CA TYR A 172 2.93 16.97 1.19
C TYR A 172 1.63 17.67 0.77
N ARG A 173 1.67 18.99 0.53
CA ARG A 173 0.51 19.74 0.01
C ARG A 173 0.03 19.21 -1.34
N ALA A 174 0.95 18.92 -2.26
CA ALA A 174 0.61 18.37 -3.57
C ALA A 174 -0.05 16.98 -3.44
N CYS A 175 0.53 16.10 -2.61
CA CYS A 175 -0.05 14.79 -2.32
C CYS A 175 -1.46 14.90 -1.72
N TYR A 176 -1.68 15.77 -0.74
CA TYR A 176 -3.01 15.97 -0.16
C TYR A 176 -4.01 16.54 -1.17
N ALA A 177 -3.62 17.53 -1.98
CA ALA A 177 -4.49 18.08 -3.02
C ALA A 177 -4.91 17.01 -4.03
N LEU A 178 -3.97 16.20 -4.52
CA LEU A 178 -4.26 15.09 -5.44
C LEU A 178 -5.19 14.06 -4.80
N LEU A 179 -4.92 13.67 -3.54
CA LEU A 179 -5.78 12.75 -2.80
C LEU A 179 -7.21 13.30 -2.68
N THR A 180 -7.39 14.57 -2.33
CA THR A 180 -8.70 15.21 -2.24
C THR A 180 -9.42 15.21 -3.59
N ILE A 181 -8.74 15.60 -4.69
CA ILE A 181 -9.34 15.59 -6.04
C ILE A 181 -9.78 14.17 -6.42
N THR A 182 -8.95 13.16 -6.17
CA THR A 182 -9.31 11.76 -6.48
C THR A 182 -10.44 11.24 -5.62
N ALA A 183 -10.49 11.59 -4.33
CA ALA A 183 -11.54 11.19 -3.42
C ALA A 183 -12.89 11.80 -3.83
N VAL A 184 -12.91 13.08 -4.22
CA VAL A 184 -14.13 13.75 -4.73
C VAL A 184 -14.61 13.14 -6.04
N LYS A 185 -13.70 12.71 -6.94
CA LYS A 185 -14.07 12.02 -8.18
C LYS A 185 -14.69 10.63 -7.95
N LEU A 186 -14.32 9.98 -6.84
CA LEU A 186 -14.80 8.64 -6.47
C LEU A 186 -16.16 8.65 -5.76
N LEU A 187 -16.64 9.83 -5.33
CA LEU A 187 -17.98 10.06 -4.76
C LEU A 187 -18.96 10.48 -5.86
#